data_AF-A0A2W6AZZ6-F1
#
_entry.id   AF-A0A2W6AZZ6-F1
#
_cell.length_a   1.000
_cell.length_b   1.000
_cell.length_c   1.000
_cell.angle_alpha   90.00
_cell.angle_beta   90.00
_cell.angle_gamma   90.00
#
_symmetry.space_group_name_H-M   'P 1'
#
loop_
_entity.id
_entity.type
_entity.pdbx_description
1 polymer ?
#
loop_
_entity_poly.entity_id
_entity_poly.type
_entity_poly.pdbx_seq_one_letter_code
_entity_poly.pdbx_strand_id
1 'polypeptide(L)'
;MLQMDAEQLDFPDASFDYVLCGFALFFFPNLERAMAEFHRVLKPGGRLVASTWGEDDERWRWLDQLRPANQPQDQPSVSGPAFNKPEGMLAIMQAAGFVNTEVIGEAIDVTYPNEDEWWATQWSHGARAILERLPESALAQGKAFVHQKFAEMMQPDGVH
;
A
#
# COMPACT_ATOMS: atom_id res chain seq x y z
N MET A 1 -19.61 -10.51 12.84
CA MET A 1 -18.66 -9.56 12.23
C MET A 1 -19.32 -8.20 12.26
N LEU A 2 -18.63 -7.16 12.74
CA LEU A 2 -19.13 -5.79 12.69
C LEU A 2 -18.71 -5.18 11.34
N GLN A 3 -19.56 -4.35 10.75
CA GLN A 3 -19.27 -3.63 9.51
C GLN A 3 -19.41 -2.13 9.80
N MET A 4 -18.34 -1.38 9.55
CA MET A 4 -18.28 0.07 9.74
C MET A 4 -17.16 0.66 8.89
N ASP A 5 -17.19 1.97 8.70
CA ASP A 5 -16.12 2.73 8.08
C ASP A 5 -15.02 3.02 9.11
N ALA A 6 -13.75 2.80 8.75
CA ALA A 6 -12.64 3.11 9.65
C ALA A 6 -12.49 4.63 9.90
N GLU A 7 -13.00 5.46 8.98
CA GLU A 7 -13.07 6.92 9.13
C GLU A 7 -14.23 7.38 10.03
N GLN A 8 -15.10 6.45 10.45
CA GLN A 8 -16.25 6.71 11.32
C GLN A 8 -16.64 5.44 12.10
N LEU A 9 -15.95 5.19 13.21
CA LEU A 9 -16.15 4.00 14.03
C LEU A 9 -17.34 4.18 14.98
N ASP A 10 -18.28 3.23 14.94
CA ASP A 10 -19.44 3.17 15.85
C ASP A 10 -19.08 2.62 17.24
N PHE A 11 -17.86 2.89 17.71
CA PHE A 11 -17.40 2.54 19.06
C PHE A 11 -17.36 3.78 19.96
N PRO A 12 -17.67 3.64 21.27
CA PRO A 12 -17.41 4.70 22.23
C PRO A 12 -15.92 5.07 22.32
N ASP A 13 -15.65 6.27 22.80
CA ASP A 13 -14.30 6.70 23.16
C ASP A 13 -13.68 5.73 24.18
N ALA A 14 -12.36 5.56 24.14
CA ALA A 14 -11.61 4.76 25.12
C ALA A 14 -12.13 3.31 25.30
N SER A 15 -12.51 2.66 24.20
CA SER A 15 -13.02 1.29 24.20
C SER A 15 -11.93 0.22 24.18
N PHE A 16 -10.79 0.48 23.55
CA PHE A 16 -9.77 -0.53 23.26
C PHE A 16 -8.41 -0.20 23.87
N ASP A 17 -7.68 -1.25 24.23
CA ASP A 17 -6.26 -1.13 24.64
C ASP A 17 -5.33 -1.12 23.42
N TYR A 18 -5.75 -1.77 22.32
CA TYR A 18 -4.98 -1.89 21.09
C TYR A 18 -5.86 -1.71 19.86
N VAL A 19 -5.32 -1.01 18.85
CA VAL A 19 -5.87 -0.95 17.49
C VAL A 19 -4.79 -1.48 16.55
N LEU A 20 -5.17 -2.41 15.67
CA LEU A 20 -4.28 -2.99 14.66
C LEU A 20 -4.82 -2.65 13.27
N CYS A 21 -4.00 -2.00 12.44
CA CYS A 21 -4.33 -1.68 11.05
C CYS A 21 -3.24 -2.21 10.11
N GLY A 22 -3.31 -3.51 9.82
CA GLY A 22 -2.34 -4.17 8.95
C GLY A 22 -2.64 -3.87 7.49
N PHE A 23 -1.72 -3.18 6.81
CA PHE A 23 -1.69 -3.01 5.36
C PHE A 23 -2.99 -2.48 4.73
N ALA A 24 -3.59 -1.50 5.40
CA ALA A 24 -4.88 -0.94 4.97
C ALA A 24 -4.94 0.60 4.95
N LEU A 25 -3.97 1.31 5.54
CA LEU A 25 -4.00 2.77 5.65
C LEU A 25 -4.14 3.47 4.29
N PHE A 26 -3.51 2.93 3.25
CA PHE A 26 -3.56 3.45 1.88
C PHE A 26 -4.92 3.27 1.19
N PHE A 27 -5.90 2.64 1.84
CA PHE A 27 -7.26 2.56 1.33
C PHE A 27 -8.18 3.67 1.85
N PHE A 28 -7.78 4.46 2.85
CA PHE A 28 -8.66 5.44 3.51
C PHE A 28 -8.57 6.82 2.85
N PRO A 29 -9.58 7.27 2.06
CA PRO A 29 -9.59 8.56 1.37
C PRO A 29 -9.23 9.76 2.25
N ASN A 30 -9.59 9.71 3.53
CA ASN A 30 -9.26 10.70 4.54
C ASN A 30 -8.49 10.02 5.67
N LEU A 31 -7.22 9.70 5.44
CA LEU A 31 -6.39 9.03 6.42
C LEU A 31 -6.37 9.74 7.78
N GLU A 32 -6.37 11.08 7.79
CA GLU A 32 -6.39 11.85 9.04
C GLU A 32 -7.64 11.55 9.88
N ARG A 33 -8.79 11.30 9.23
CA ARG A 33 -10.03 10.92 9.93
C ARG A 33 -9.93 9.52 10.52
N ALA A 34 -9.43 8.56 9.75
CA ALA A 34 -9.21 7.20 10.25
C ALA A 34 -8.24 7.19 11.45
N MET A 35 -7.14 7.94 11.36
CA MET A 35 -6.17 8.05 12.45
C MET A 35 -6.77 8.71 13.70
N ALA A 36 -7.61 9.75 13.52
CA ALA A 36 -8.32 10.38 14.63
C ALA A 36 -9.31 9.42 15.30
N GLU A 37 -10.05 8.62 14.53
CA GLU A 37 -10.95 7.59 15.05
C GLU A 37 -10.18 6.50 15.80
N PHE A 38 -9.05 6.03 15.27
CA PHE A 38 -8.18 5.07 15.95
C PHE A 38 -7.68 5.61 17.29
N HIS A 39 -7.28 6.89 17.34
CA HIS A 39 -6.88 7.53 18.58
C HIS A 39 -8.05 7.66 19.56
N ARG A 40 -9.24 8.08 19.10
CA ARG A 40 -10.44 8.28 19.93
C ARG A 40 -10.89 7.00 20.62
N VAL A 41 -10.90 5.88 19.91
CA VAL A 41 -11.37 4.60 20.46
C VAL A 41 -10.34 3.94 21.37
N LEU A 42 -9.10 4.43 21.41
CA LEU A 42 -8.08 3.94 22.34
C LEU A 42 -8.25 4.54 23.74
N LYS A 43 -8.10 3.69 24.75
CA LYS A 43 -7.99 4.12 26.16
C LYS A 43 -6.74 4.98 26.36
N PRO A 44 -6.70 5.83 27.41
CA PRO A 44 -5.44 6.44 27.83
C PRO A 44 -4.35 5.37 28.04
N GLY A 45 -3.23 5.50 27.31
CA GLY A 45 -2.12 4.53 27.31
C GLY A 45 -2.28 3.35 26.33
N GLY A 46 -3.37 3.28 25.58
CA GLY A 46 -3.57 2.33 24.50
C GLY A 46 -2.63 2.57 23.31
N ARG A 47 -2.51 1.58 22.42
CA ARG A 47 -1.54 1.60 21.31
C ARG A 47 -2.16 1.31 19.96
N LEU A 48 -1.73 2.05 18.95
CA LEU A 48 -1.94 1.72 17.54
C LEU A 48 -0.69 1.00 17.01
N VAL A 49 -0.91 -0.08 16.26
CA VAL A 49 0.10 -0.68 15.38
C VAL A 49 -0.47 -0.74 13.98
N ALA A 50 0.23 -0.14 13.02
CA ALA A 50 -0.20 -0.12 11.63
C ALA A 50 0.96 -0.45 10.70
N SER A 51 0.64 -0.96 9.52
CA SER A 51 1.61 -1.17 8.44
C SER A 51 1.05 -0.67 7.11
N THR A 52 1.95 -0.23 6.24
CA THR A 52 1.62 0.28 4.91
C THR A 52 2.82 0.12 3.98
N TRP A 53 2.64 0.47 2.70
CA TRP A 53 3.73 0.61 1.74
C TRP A 53 4.71 1.71 2.15
N GLY A 54 6.00 1.41 2.05
CA GLY A 54 7.09 2.39 2.15
C GLY A 54 7.39 3.05 0.82
N GLU A 55 8.56 3.68 0.73
CA GLU A 55 9.04 4.33 -0.49
C GLU A 55 9.13 3.35 -1.66
N ASP A 56 8.86 3.85 -2.86
CA ASP A 56 8.98 3.03 -4.06
C ASP A 56 10.45 2.69 -4.32
N ASP A 57 10.68 1.47 -4.81
CA ASP A 57 11.99 1.01 -5.22
C ASP A 57 12.32 1.45 -6.67
N GLU A 58 13.45 2.14 -6.84
CA GLU A 58 13.89 2.62 -8.15
C GLU A 58 14.07 1.51 -9.19
N ARG A 59 14.40 0.28 -8.77
CA ARG A 59 14.53 -0.90 -9.64
C ARG A 59 13.25 -1.18 -10.43
N TRP A 60 12.09 -0.80 -9.88
CA TRP A 60 10.77 -1.13 -10.40
C TRP A 60 10.08 0.03 -11.13
N ARG A 61 10.74 1.19 -11.26
CA ARG A 61 10.18 2.39 -11.94
C ARG A 61 9.79 2.18 -13.40
N TRP A 62 10.36 1.17 -14.06
CA TRP A 62 9.97 0.82 -15.43
C TRP A 62 8.51 0.34 -15.53
N LEU A 63 7.90 -0.14 -14.44
CA LEU A 63 6.49 -0.50 -14.38
C LEU A 63 5.56 0.70 -14.64
N ASP A 64 6.02 1.92 -14.41
CA ASP A 64 5.25 3.13 -14.72
C ASP A 64 4.94 3.24 -16.23
N GLN A 65 5.74 2.59 -17.08
CA GLN A 65 5.51 2.53 -18.54
C GLN A 65 4.32 1.64 -18.91
N LEU A 66 3.88 0.76 -18.01
CA LEU A 66 2.68 -0.07 -18.19
C LEU A 66 1.39 0.65 -17.79
N ARG A 67 1.48 1.79 -17.08
CA ARG A 67 0.29 2.55 -16.71
C ARG A 67 -0.33 3.17 -17.97
N PRO A 68 -1.63 2.91 -18.26
CA PRO A 68 -2.29 3.57 -19.37
C PRO A 68 -2.28 5.09 -19.18
N ALA A 69 -1.92 5.84 -20.23
CA ALA A 69 -1.84 7.31 -20.20
C ALA A 69 -3.16 8.00 -19.79
N ASN A 70 -4.30 7.30 -19.93
CA ASN A 70 -5.64 7.79 -19.64
C ASN A 70 -6.25 7.17 -18.37
N GLN A 71 -5.50 6.39 -17.59
CA GLN A 71 -5.97 6.11 -16.24
C GLN A 71 -5.86 7.40 -15.45
N PRO A 72 -6.94 7.90 -14.83
CA PRO A 72 -6.77 8.91 -13.82
C PRO A 72 -5.75 8.38 -12.80
N GLN A 73 -5.09 9.28 -12.06
CA GLN A 73 -4.55 8.89 -10.76
C GLN A 73 -5.75 8.53 -9.84
N ASP A 74 -6.48 7.46 -10.17
CA ASP A 74 -7.71 6.99 -9.51
C ASP A 74 -7.41 6.35 -8.16
N GLN A 75 -6.13 6.24 -7.82
CA GLN A 75 -5.75 6.31 -6.42
C GLN A 75 -5.18 7.70 -6.25
N PRO A 76 -5.90 8.64 -5.60
CA PRO A 76 -5.17 9.71 -4.94
C PRO A 76 -4.02 9.03 -4.20
N SER A 77 -2.83 9.59 -4.27
CA SER A 77 -1.89 9.35 -3.17
C SER A 77 -2.68 9.78 -1.95
N VAL A 78 -3.27 8.82 -1.23
CA VAL A 78 -4.38 9.09 -0.30
C VAL A 78 -3.94 9.93 0.90
N SER A 79 -2.67 10.31 0.91
CA SER A 79 -1.99 11.01 1.99
C SER A 79 -0.77 11.81 1.50
N GLY A 80 -0.68 12.08 0.19
CA GLY A 80 0.43 12.84 -0.41
C GLY A 80 1.80 12.13 -0.40
N PRO A 81 2.85 12.76 -0.97
CA PRO A 81 4.21 12.21 -1.06
C PRO A 81 4.92 12.03 0.30
N ALA A 82 4.26 12.39 1.39
CA ALA A 82 4.79 12.24 2.74
C ALA A 82 4.47 10.85 3.33
N PHE A 83 3.33 10.25 2.96
CA PHE A 83 2.81 9.05 3.61
C PHE A 83 3.66 7.80 3.49
N ASN A 84 4.30 7.60 2.34
CA ASN A 84 5.17 6.46 2.11
C ASN A 84 6.58 6.64 2.71
N LYS A 85 6.85 7.81 3.31
CA LYS A 85 8.11 8.12 3.99
C LYS A 85 7.96 8.01 5.50
N PRO A 86 8.97 7.51 6.22
CA PRO A 86 8.93 7.46 7.68
C PRO A 86 8.60 8.80 8.34
N GLU A 87 9.17 9.91 7.85
CA GLU A 87 8.95 11.23 8.44
C GLU A 87 7.51 11.73 8.25
N GLY A 88 6.90 11.44 7.10
CA GLY A 88 5.53 11.85 6.84
C GLY A 88 4.52 10.98 7.59
N MET A 89 4.76 9.67 7.68
CA MET A 89 3.95 8.80 8.55
C MET A 89 4.05 9.25 10.02
N LEU A 90 5.25 9.58 10.50
CA LEU A 90 5.47 10.11 11.84
C LEU A 90 4.66 11.40 12.07
N ALA A 91 4.69 12.32 11.11
CA ALA A 91 3.92 13.56 11.17
C ALA A 91 2.40 13.31 11.21
N ILE A 92 1.90 12.35 10.42
CA ILE A 92 0.49 11.94 10.41
C ILE A 92 0.08 11.37 11.77
N MET A 93 0.89 10.47 12.34
CA MET A 93 0.63 9.90 13.67
C MET A 93 0.59 10.99 14.76
N GLN A 94 1.55 11.91 14.75
CA GLN A 94 1.62 13.01 15.71
C GLN A 94 0.45 13.99 15.55
N ALA A 95 0.05 14.30 14.32
CA ALA A 95 -1.09 15.16 14.04
C ALA A 95 -2.42 14.55 14.54
N ALA A 96 -2.52 13.22 14.56
CA ALA A 96 -3.67 12.51 15.13
C ALA A 96 -3.65 12.40 16.67
N GLY A 97 -2.60 12.91 17.34
CA GLY A 97 -2.48 12.93 18.80
C GLY A 97 -1.68 11.77 19.39
N PHE A 98 -1.12 10.88 18.58
CA PHE A 98 -0.26 9.81 19.08
C PHE A 98 1.07 10.37 19.59
N VAL A 99 1.54 9.79 20.71
CA VAL A 99 2.83 10.10 21.34
C VAL A 99 3.68 8.82 21.42
N ASN A 100 4.99 8.97 21.67
CA ASN A 100 5.93 7.84 21.66
C ASN A 100 5.88 7.05 20.34
N THR A 101 5.80 7.76 19.23
CA THR A 101 5.63 7.21 17.89
C THR A 101 6.97 6.78 17.31
N GLU A 102 7.01 5.58 16.74
CA GLU A 102 8.15 5.02 16.02
C GLU A 102 7.64 4.53 14.66
N VAL A 103 8.41 4.79 13.61
CA VAL A 103 8.15 4.30 12.25
C VAL A 103 9.41 3.63 11.75
N ILE A 104 9.30 2.36 11.37
CA ILE A 104 10.40 1.57 10.84
C ILE A 104 10.05 1.23 9.39
N GLY A 105 10.97 1.56 8.48
CA GLY A 105 10.92 1.09 7.10
C GLY A 105 11.76 -0.17 6.96
N GLU A 106 11.16 -1.23 6.45
CA GLU A 106 11.87 -2.47 6.11
C GLU A 106 11.71 -2.74 4.61
N ALA A 107 12.84 -2.83 3.91
CA ALA A 107 12.87 -3.31 2.54
C ALA A 107 12.83 -4.84 2.57
N ILE A 108 11.84 -5.41 1.90
CA ILE A 108 11.69 -6.86 1.75
C ILE A 108 11.93 -7.20 0.28
N ASP A 109 13.03 -7.91 0.01
CA ASP A 109 13.26 -8.47 -1.32
C ASP A 109 12.35 -9.68 -1.52
N VAL A 110 11.55 -9.63 -2.58
CA VAL A 110 10.72 -10.75 -3.03
C VAL A 110 11.31 -11.27 -4.33
N THR A 111 11.93 -12.45 -4.25
CA THR A 111 12.51 -13.12 -5.41
C THR A 111 11.45 -13.94 -6.15
N TYR A 112 11.34 -13.73 -7.44
CA TYR A 112 10.46 -14.52 -8.31
C TYR A 112 11.29 -15.51 -9.13
N PRO A 113 10.90 -16.80 -9.20
CA PRO A 113 11.65 -17.80 -9.96
C PRO A 113 11.73 -17.49 -11.47
N ASN A 114 10.73 -16.80 -12.01
CA ASN A 114 10.65 -16.37 -13.40
C ASN A 114 9.58 -15.29 -13.58
N GLU A 115 9.51 -14.73 -14.78
CA GLU A 115 8.58 -13.69 -15.20
C GLU A 115 7.10 -14.12 -15.21
N ASP A 116 6.82 -15.41 -15.47
CA ASP A 116 5.45 -15.92 -15.45
C ASP A 116 4.90 -15.97 -14.02
N GLU A 117 5.72 -16.35 -13.04
CA GLU A 117 5.36 -16.34 -11.62
C GLU A 117 5.09 -14.92 -11.13
N TRP A 118 5.97 -13.96 -11.45
CA TRP A 118 5.71 -12.55 -11.14
C TRP A 118 4.39 -12.08 -11.77
N TRP A 119 4.20 -12.33 -13.06
CA TRP A 119 2.98 -11.93 -13.76
C TRP A 119 1.72 -12.54 -13.14
N ALA A 120 1.78 -13.81 -12.73
CA ALA A 120 0.68 -14.48 -12.04
C ALA A 120 0.34 -13.79 -10.72
N THR A 121 1.33 -13.33 -9.95
CA THR A 121 1.05 -12.63 -8.68
C THR A 121 0.30 -11.31 -8.87
N GLN A 122 0.47 -10.64 -10.02
CA GLN A 122 -0.28 -9.42 -10.32
C GLN A 122 -1.79 -9.66 -10.40
N TRP A 123 -2.23 -10.90 -10.66
CA TRP A 123 -3.65 -11.30 -10.65
C TRP A 123 -4.20 -11.65 -9.27
N SER A 124 -3.39 -11.61 -8.22
CA SER A 124 -3.80 -12.02 -6.87
C SER A 124 -4.13 -10.85 -5.94
N HIS A 125 -3.66 -9.64 -6.22
CA HIS A 125 -3.81 -8.46 -5.36
C HIS A 125 -4.22 -7.20 -6.13
N GLY A 126 -3.97 -6.00 -5.60
CA GLY A 126 -4.50 -4.71 -6.09
C GLY A 126 -4.33 -4.44 -7.59
N ALA A 127 -3.27 -4.94 -8.23
CA ALA A 127 -3.07 -4.80 -9.67
C ALA A 127 -4.16 -5.51 -10.51
N ARG A 128 -4.79 -6.57 -9.98
CA ARG A 128 -5.88 -7.31 -10.62
C ARG A 128 -7.02 -6.41 -11.08
N ALA A 129 -7.42 -5.45 -10.24
CA ALA A 129 -8.53 -4.54 -10.56
C ALA A 129 -8.22 -3.67 -11.80
N ILE A 130 -6.95 -3.40 -12.07
CA ILE A 130 -6.49 -2.74 -13.29
C ILE A 130 -6.49 -3.74 -14.45
N LEU A 131 -5.88 -4.91 -14.26
CA LEU A 131 -5.75 -5.93 -15.30
C LEU A 131 -7.11 -6.41 -15.85
N GLU A 132 -8.11 -6.59 -14.98
CA GLU A 132 -9.47 -6.98 -15.38
C GLU A 132 -10.18 -5.96 -16.29
N ARG A 133 -9.73 -4.70 -16.30
CA ARG A 133 -10.30 -3.62 -17.12
C ARG A 133 -9.59 -3.46 -18.47
N LEU A 134 -8.44 -4.10 -18.66
CA LEU A 134 -7.65 -3.97 -19.88
C LEU A 134 -8.21 -4.88 -20.99
N PRO A 135 -8.25 -4.41 -22.25
CA PRO A 135 -8.50 -5.28 -23.39
C PRO A 135 -7.49 -6.42 -23.47
N GLU A 136 -7.89 -7.57 -24.03
CA GLU A 136 -7.01 -8.74 -24.18
C GLU A 136 -5.71 -8.41 -24.94
N SER A 137 -5.79 -7.55 -25.96
CA SER A 137 -4.62 -7.09 -26.70
C SER A 137 -3.65 -6.27 -25.84
N ALA A 138 -4.16 -5.43 -24.93
CA ALA A 138 -3.35 -4.65 -24.00
C ALA A 138 -2.72 -5.54 -22.92
N LEU A 139 -3.45 -6.57 -22.44
CA LEU A 139 -2.91 -7.57 -21.53
C LEU A 139 -1.77 -8.36 -22.17
N ALA A 140 -1.94 -8.81 -23.41
CA ALA A 140 -0.90 -9.55 -24.14
C ALA A 140 0.35 -8.69 -24.38
N GLN A 141 0.17 -7.42 -24.76
CA GLN A 141 1.27 -6.47 -24.94
C GLN A 141 2.00 -6.17 -23.62
N GLY A 142 1.25 -5.91 -22.54
CA GLY A 142 1.81 -5.67 -21.21
C GLY A 142 2.61 -6.87 -20.69
N LYS A 143 2.07 -8.09 -20.85
CA LYS A 143 2.77 -9.32 -20.48
C LYS A 143 4.08 -9.47 -21.27
N ALA A 144 4.04 -9.30 -22.59
CA ALA A 144 5.23 -9.40 -23.44
C ALA A 144 6.31 -8.37 -23.06
N PHE A 145 5.90 -7.14 -22.73
CA PHE A 145 6.80 -6.09 -22.26
C PHE A 145 7.46 -6.44 -20.92
N VAL A 146 6.68 -6.93 -19.95
CA VAL A 146 7.19 -7.40 -18.66
C VAL A 146 8.21 -8.51 -18.87
N HIS A 147 7.91 -9.50 -19.70
CA HIS A 147 8.82 -10.62 -19.95
C HIS A 147 10.15 -10.14 -20.56
N GLN A 148 10.10 -9.18 -21.50
CA GLN A 148 11.32 -8.57 -22.03
C GLN A 148 12.13 -7.87 -20.94
N LYS A 149 11.47 -7.12 -20.04
CA LYS A 149 12.15 -6.44 -18.94
C LYS A 149 12.75 -7.38 -17.91
N PHE A 150 12.05 -8.46 -17.59
CA PHE A 150 12.55 -9.48 -16.67
C PHE A 150 13.76 -10.21 -17.24
N ALA A 151 13.81 -10.46 -18.55
CA ALA A 151 14.99 -11.01 -19.20
C ALA A 151 16.23 -10.10 -19.07
N GLU A 152 16.04 -8.78 -18.99
CA GLU A 152 17.13 -7.80 -18.74
C GLU A 152 17.58 -7.79 -17.26
N MET A 153 16.73 -8.24 -16.33
CA MET A 153 16.96 -8.18 -14.87
C MET A 153 17.33 -9.52 -14.23
N MET A 154 17.16 -10.64 -14.95
CA MET A 154 17.35 -12.00 -14.44
C MET A 154 18.73 -12.23 -13.80
N GLN A 155 18.73 -12.72 -12.57
CA GLN A 155 19.91 -13.18 -11.83
C GLN A 155 19.89 -14.71 -11.67
N PRO A 156 21.00 -15.35 -11.24
CA PRO A 156 21.05 -16.80 -11.09
C PRO A 156 20.02 -17.41 -10.12
N ASP A 157 19.54 -16.64 -9.15
CA ASP A 157 18.57 -17.05 -8.13
C ASP A 157 17.14 -16.53 -8.37
N GLY A 158 16.91 -15.80 -9.47
CA GLY A 158 15.60 -15.31 -9.89
C GLY A 158 15.61 -13.83 -10.28
N VAL A 159 14.43 -13.21 -10.27
CA VAL A 159 14.27 -11.76 -10.47
C VAL A 159 13.99 -11.08 -9.15
N HIS A 160 14.76 -10.03 -8.85
CA HIS A 160 14.67 -9.20 -7.64
C HIS A 160 15.05 -7.74 -7.94
#